data_AF-A0A3U8KWG0-F1
#
_entry.id   AF-A0A3U8KWG0-F1
#
_cell.length_a   1.000
_cell.length_b   1.000
_cell.length_c   1.000
_cell.angle_alpha   90.00
_cell.angle_beta   90.00
_cell.angle_gamma   90.00
#
_symmetry.space_group_name_H-M   'P 1'
#
loop_
_entity.id
_entity.type
_entity.pdbx_description
1 polymer ?
#
loop_
_entity_poly.entity_id
_entity_poly.type
_entity_poly.pdbx_seq_one_letter_code
_entity_poly.pdbx_strand_id
1 'polypeptide(L)'
;MIMKYFCTVMIAIALVGCTATPPPTQKAQQSKVSPTRTLDMEALCKAQAAQRYNTGAQKIAVTGFEQFQGSYEMRGNTFRKESFVCSFDADGQFLHLSMR
;
A
#
# COMPACT_ATOMS: atom_id res chain seq x y z
N MET A 1 50.73 34.78 12.50
CA MET A 1 50.06 34.04 11.40
C MET A 1 49.19 32.89 11.97
N ILE A 2 48.30 33.19 12.93
CA ILE A 2 47.45 32.18 13.61
C ILE A 2 45.95 32.40 13.35
N MET A 3 45.56 33.56 12.79
CA MET A 3 44.15 33.92 12.58
C MET A 3 43.56 33.31 11.29
N LYS A 4 44.41 33.00 10.30
CA LYS A 4 43.93 32.60 8.96
C LYS A 4 43.56 31.11 8.87
N TYR A 5 44.00 30.30 9.84
CA TYR A 5 43.69 28.86 9.90
C TYR A 5 42.41 28.55 10.68
N PHE A 6 41.95 29.46 11.56
CA PHE A 6 40.73 29.24 12.33
C PHE A 6 39.46 29.37 11.48
N CYS A 7 39.44 30.27 10.49
CA CYS A 7 38.30 30.42 9.59
C CYS A 7 38.09 29.22 8.67
N THR A 8 39.15 28.54 8.23
CA THR A 8 39.03 27.37 7.35
C THR A 8 38.59 26.10 8.08
N VAL A 9 38.86 25.98 9.38
CA VAL A 9 38.40 24.85 10.20
C VAL A 9 36.89 24.92 10.46
N MET A 10 36.33 26.12 10.65
CA MET A 10 34.90 26.30 10.91
C MET A 10 34.01 25.99 9.69
N ILE A 11 34.52 26.19 8.48
CA ILE A 11 33.76 25.90 7.23
C ILE A 11 33.67 24.38 6.97
N ALA A 12 34.67 23.60 7.38
CA ALA A 12 34.68 22.15 7.17
C ALA A 12 33.65 21.39 8.02
N ILE A 13 33.26 21.94 9.18
CA ILE A 13 32.31 21.30 10.11
C ILE A 13 30.85 21.47 9.65
N ALA A 14 30.56 22.42 8.78
CA ALA A 14 29.20 22.69 8.30
C ALA A 14 28.69 21.70 7.22
N LEU A 15 29.56 20.88 6.61
CA LEU A 15 29.16 19.95 5.54
C LEU A 15 28.81 18.53 6.01
N VAL A 16 28.93 18.21 7.30
CA VAL A 16 28.55 16.90 7.87
C VAL A 16 27.13 16.93 8.46
N GLY A 17 26.19 17.44 7.66
CA GLY A 17 24.77 17.57 8.02
C GLY A 17 23.83 16.78 7.13
N CYS A 18 24.30 15.71 6.49
CA CYS A 18 23.44 14.74 5.78
C CYS A 18 23.48 13.40 6.50
N THR A 19 23.04 13.37 7.75
CA THR A 19 22.77 12.09 8.43
C THR A 19 21.38 11.62 8.01
N ALA A 20 21.41 10.51 7.29
CA ALA A 20 20.28 9.74 6.77
C ALA A 20 19.02 9.91 7.62
N THR A 21 18.01 10.54 7.03
CA THR A 21 16.63 10.38 7.49
C THR A 21 16.35 8.88 7.48
N PRO A 22 16.11 8.23 8.63
CA PRO A 22 15.61 6.86 8.59
C PRO A 22 14.32 6.91 7.75
N PRO A 23 14.08 5.95 6.83
CA PRO A 23 12.78 5.87 6.19
C PRO A 23 11.73 5.91 7.30
N PRO A 24 10.68 6.74 7.18
CA PRO A 24 9.66 6.83 8.23
C PRO A 24 9.27 5.40 8.54
N THR A 25 9.51 4.96 9.77
CA THR A 25 9.08 3.64 10.21
C THR A 25 7.57 3.71 10.10
N GLN A 26 7.06 3.13 9.02
CA GLN A 26 5.65 3.09 8.72
C GLN A 26 5.05 2.18 9.79
N LYS A 27 4.77 2.78 10.96
CA LYS A 27 3.93 2.24 12.02
C LYS A 27 2.47 2.29 11.52
N ALA A 28 2.24 1.87 10.27
CA ALA A 28 0.94 1.36 9.88
C ALA A 28 0.81 0.12 10.73
N GLN A 29 0.10 0.29 11.85
CA GLN A 29 -0.28 -0.73 12.79
C GLN A 29 -0.63 -1.96 11.96
N GLN A 30 0.23 -2.98 12.01
CA GLN A 30 -0.14 -4.33 11.56
C GLN A 30 -1.16 -4.83 12.58
N SER A 31 -2.30 -4.15 12.71
CA SER A 31 -3.49 -4.74 13.26
C SER A 31 -3.78 -5.88 12.32
N LYS A 32 -3.32 -7.08 12.70
CA LYS A 32 -3.62 -8.33 12.01
C LYS A 32 -5.09 -8.27 11.64
N VAL A 33 -5.38 -8.11 10.35
CA VAL A 33 -6.75 -8.11 9.85
C VAL A 33 -7.35 -9.42 10.30
N SER A 34 -8.47 -9.35 11.01
CA SER A 34 -9.16 -10.58 11.43
C SER A 34 -9.49 -11.41 10.18
N PRO A 35 -9.28 -12.74 10.19
CA PRO A 35 -9.61 -13.60 9.06
C PRO A 35 -11.05 -13.41 8.55
N THR A 36 -11.99 -13.15 9.46
CA THR A 36 -13.39 -12.83 9.13
C THR A 36 -13.49 -11.58 8.26
N ARG A 37 -12.78 -10.52 8.62
CA ARG A 37 -12.79 -9.25 7.87
C ARG A 37 -12.21 -9.42 6.48
N THR A 38 -11.12 -10.17 6.33
CA THR A 38 -10.56 -10.47 5.00
C THR A 38 -11.56 -11.25 4.14
N LEU A 39 -12.30 -12.20 4.72
CA LEU A 39 -13.33 -12.94 3.98
C LEU A 39 -14.47 -12.02 3.49
N ASP A 40 -14.92 -11.09 4.34
CA ASP A 40 -15.95 -10.11 3.97
C ASP A 40 -15.47 -9.19 2.84
N MET A 41 -14.23 -8.70 2.91
CA MET A 41 -13.62 -7.91 1.84
C MET A 41 -13.54 -8.70 0.53
N GLU A 42 -13.19 -9.99 0.60
CA GLU A 42 -13.08 -10.84 -0.58
C GLU A 42 -14.43 -11.04 -1.26
N ALA A 43 -15.49 -11.29 -0.48
CA ALA A 43 -16.85 -11.43 -0.98
C ALA A 43 -17.34 -10.14 -1.65
N LEU A 44 -17.10 -8.99 -1.03
CA LEU A 44 -17.42 -7.67 -1.59
C LEU A 44 -16.65 -7.41 -2.89
N CYS A 45 -15.35 -7.69 -2.91
CA CYS A 45 -14.53 -7.54 -4.11
C CYS A 45 -15.04 -8.41 -5.26
N LYS A 46 -15.36 -9.68 -4.98
CA LYS A 46 -15.94 -10.59 -5.97
C LYS A 46 -17.28 -10.10 -6.52
N ALA A 47 -18.15 -9.55 -5.67
CA ALA A 47 -19.43 -9.00 -6.10
C ALA A 47 -19.27 -7.77 -7.01
N GLN A 48 -18.39 -6.84 -6.65
CA GLN A 48 -18.10 -5.65 -7.45
C GLN A 48 -17.45 -6.00 -8.80
N ALA A 49 -16.50 -6.94 -8.80
CA ALA A 49 -15.89 -7.45 -10.02
C ALA A 49 -16.91 -8.19 -10.90
N ALA A 50 -17.77 -9.02 -10.32
CA ALA A 50 -18.84 -9.73 -11.04
C ALA A 50 -19.77 -8.74 -11.76
N GLN A 51 -20.20 -7.68 -11.08
CA GLN A 51 -21.03 -6.63 -11.68
C GLN A 51 -20.29 -5.92 -12.82
N ARG A 52 -19.03 -5.51 -12.60
CA ARG A 52 -18.27 -4.73 -13.58
C ARG A 52 -17.89 -5.52 -14.83
N TYR A 53 -17.55 -6.80 -14.67
CA TYR A 53 -17.16 -7.68 -15.78
C TYR A 53 -18.33 -8.50 -16.34
N ASN A 54 -19.56 -8.21 -15.89
CA ASN A 54 -20.79 -8.90 -16.31
C ASN A 54 -20.64 -10.44 -16.27
N THR A 55 -20.19 -10.95 -15.13
CA THR A 55 -19.93 -12.38 -14.89
C THR A 55 -20.44 -12.79 -13.50
N GLY A 56 -20.45 -14.08 -13.19
CA GLY A 56 -20.82 -14.56 -11.86
C GLY A 56 -19.68 -14.37 -10.85
N ALA A 57 -20.00 -14.07 -9.59
CA ALA A 57 -19.01 -13.95 -8.51
C ALA A 57 -18.18 -15.23 -8.31
N GLN A 58 -18.77 -16.41 -8.57
CA GLN A 58 -18.03 -17.68 -8.55
C GLN A 58 -16.98 -17.83 -9.66
N LYS A 59 -17.03 -16.98 -10.70
CA LYS A 59 -16.06 -16.92 -11.81
C LYS A 59 -14.98 -15.85 -11.60
N ILE A 60 -14.99 -15.20 -10.44
CA ILE A 60 -13.97 -14.25 -10.02
C ILE A 60 -13.02 -14.95 -9.05
N ALA A 61 -11.73 -14.93 -9.37
CA ALA A 61 -10.68 -15.42 -8.48
C ALA A 61 -9.99 -14.23 -7.81
N VAL A 62 -9.90 -14.24 -6.48
CA VAL A 62 -9.02 -13.32 -5.74
C VAL A 62 -7.68 -14.03 -5.58
N THR A 63 -6.61 -13.38 -6.03
CA THR A 63 -5.27 -13.98 -6.18
C THR A 63 -4.25 -13.40 -5.19
N GLY A 64 -4.55 -12.25 -4.59
CA GLY A 64 -3.67 -11.65 -3.58
C GLY A 64 -4.38 -10.65 -2.70
N PHE A 65 -3.86 -10.47 -1.50
CA PHE A 65 -4.28 -9.48 -0.52
C PHE A 65 -3.03 -8.78 0.01
N GLU A 66 -2.99 -7.46 -0.16
CA GLU A 66 -1.87 -6.63 0.27
C GLU A 66 -2.40 -5.45 1.10
N GLN A 67 -1.63 -5.03 2.11
CA GLN A 67 -1.89 -3.79 2.83
C GLN A 67 -0.91 -2.74 2.32
N PHE A 68 -1.42 -1.63 1.78
CA PHE A 68 -0.60 -0.56 1.21
C PHE A 68 -0.92 0.77 1.91
N GLN A 69 0.04 1.34 2.64
CA GLN A 69 -0.11 2.65 3.31
C GLN A 69 -1.37 2.83 4.19
N GLY A 70 -1.91 1.74 4.75
CA GLY A 70 -3.12 1.79 5.58
C GLY A 70 -4.43 1.52 4.82
N SER A 71 -4.38 1.32 3.50
CA SER A 71 -5.48 0.71 2.74
C SER A 71 -5.22 -0.77 2.51
N TYR A 72 -6.26 -1.50 2.10
CA TYR A 72 -6.13 -2.88 1.64
C TYR A 72 -6.39 -2.97 0.15
N GLU A 73 -5.58 -3.75 -0.55
CA GLU A 73 -5.73 -4.05 -1.97
C GLU A 73 -5.93 -5.55 -2.15
N MET A 74 -7.02 -5.93 -2.81
CA MET A 74 -7.27 -7.28 -3.27
C MET A 74 -7.08 -7.36 -4.75
N ARG A 75 -6.14 -8.20 -5.19
CA ARG A 75 -5.92 -8.48 -6.59
C ARG A 75 -6.77 -9.66 -7.00
N GLY A 76 -7.33 -9.61 -8.19
CA GLY A 76 -8.11 -10.70 -8.72
C GLY A 76 -8.14 -10.74 -10.24
N ASN A 77 -8.70 -11.83 -10.74
CA ASN A 77 -8.73 -12.16 -12.14
C ASN A 77 -10.10 -12.72 -12.50
N THR A 78 -10.62 -12.33 -13.67
CA THR A 78 -11.83 -12.95 -14.23
C THR A 78 -11.48 -14.31 -14.87
N PHE A 79 -12.50 -15.13 -15.15
CA PHE A 79 -12.34 -16.33 -15.98
C PHE A 79 -11.70 -16.06 -17.37
N ARG A 80 -11.81 -14.83 -17.88
CA ARG A 80 -11.18 -14.39 -19.14
C ARG A 80 -9.74 -13.88 -18.95
N LYS A 81 -9.15 -14.07 -17.76
CA LYS A 81 -7.81 -13.60 -17.37
C LYS A 81 -7.65 -12.08 -17.34
N GLU A 82 -8.75 -11.33 -17.22
CA GLU A 82 -8.70 -9.88 -17.01
C GLU A 82 -8.32 -9.60 -15.56
N SER A 83 -7.26 -8.83 -15.33
CA SER A 83 -6.78 -8.52 -13.98
C SER A 83 -7.43 -7.25 -13.45
N PHE A 84 -7.72 -7.25 -12.15
CA PHE A 84 -8.29 -6.10 -11.46
C PHE A 84 -7.78 -6.01 -10.03
N VAL A 85 -7.97 -4.83 -9.43
CA VAL A 85 -7.68 -4.56 -8.02
C VAL A 85 -8.90 -3.93 -7.38
N CYS A 86 -9.34 -4.48 -6.25
CA CYS A 86 -10.29 -3.85 -5.34
C CYS A 86 -9.50 -3.16 -4.22
N SER A 87 -9.72 -1.86 -4.03
CA SER A 87 -9.13 -1.11 -2.93
C SER A 87 -10.16 -0.91 -1.83
N PHE A 88 -9.73 -1.03 -0.59
CA PHE A 88 -10.50 -0.80 0.62
C PHE A 88 -9.76 0.16 1.52
N ASP A 89 -10.48 0.97 2.29
CA ASP A 89 -9.85 1.82 3.31
C ASP A 89 -9.32 1.00 4.51
N ALA A 90 -8.77 1.69 5.52
CA ALA A 90 -8.32 1.07 6.76
C ALA A 90 -9.44 0.33 7.51
N ASP A 91 -10.68 0.79 7.34
CA ASP A 91 -11.90 0.27 7.97
C ASP A 91 -12.50 -0.92 7.19
N GLY A 92 -11.95 -1.25 6.03
CA GLY A 92 -12.50 -2.28 5.14
C GLY A 92 -13.74 -1.83 4.36
N GLN A 93 -13.97 -0.53 4.23
CA GLN A 93 -14.99 -0.06 3.29
C GLN A 93 -14.45 -0.10 1.87
N PHE A 94 -15.27 -0.58 0.94
CA PHE A 94 -14.91 -0.62 -0.46
C PHE A 94 -14.76 0.79 -1.02
N LEU A 95 -13.59 1.10 -1.58
CA LEU A 95 -13.30 2.39 -2.19
C LEU A 95 -13.56 2.36 -3.69
N HIS A 96 -12.83 1.52 -4.41
CA HIS A 96 -12.99 1.41 -5.85
C HIS A 96 -12.43 0.08 -6.39
N LEU A 97 -12.83 -0.24 -7.62
CA LEU A 97 -12.23 -1.29 -8.42
C LEU A 97 -11.50 -0.65 -9.61
N SER A 98 -10.26 -1.04 -9.86
CA SER A 98 -9.45 -0.62 -11.01
C SER A 98 -9.06 -1.82 -11.86
N MET A 99 -8.99 -1.62 -13.18
CA MET A 99 -8.46 -2.64 -14.09
C MET A 99 -6.93 -2.51 -14.12
N ARG A 100 -6.22 -3.64 -14.21
CA ARG A 100 -4.75 -3.70 -14.31
C ARG A 100 -4.32 -4.21 -15.68
#